data_AF-A0A7J4V2L9-F1
#
_entry.id   AF-A0A7J4V2L9-F1
#
_cell.length_a   1.000
_cell.length_b   1.000
_cell.length_c   1.000
_cell.angle_alpha   90.00
_cell.angle_beta   90.00
_cell.angle_gamma   90.00
#
_symmetry.space_group_name_H-M   'P 1'
#
loop_
_entity.id
_entity.type
_entity.pdbx_description
1 polymer ?
#
loop_
_entity_poly.entity_id
_entity_poly.type
_entity_poly.pdbx_seq_one_letter_code
_entity_poly.pdbx_strand_id
1 'polypeptide(L)'
;GEIWMRTSWVRKGILSSFGRIDAGFHGNLTFSAINASQKTVELPIGDRFAQVVFEELKSPPLKTYKERSGNYHGQKGITLEPVNQMNDRSKA
;
A
#
# COMPACT_ATOMS: atom_id res chain seq x y z
N GLY A 1 -8.37 7.40 0.13
CA GLY A 1 -7.14 8.11 -0.28
C GLY A 1 -6.58 7.45 -1.51
N GLU A 2 -5.90 8.20 -2.36
CA GLU A 2 -5.23 7.71 -3.57
C GLU A 2 -3.73 7.74 -3.39
N ILE A 3 -3.04 6.73 -3.89
CA ILE A 3 -1.60 6.59 -3.74
C ILE A 3 -0.94 6.86 -5.10
N TRP A 4 0.01 7.78 -5.09
CA TRP A 4 0.69 8.23 -6.29
C TRP A 4 2.20 8.04 -6.19
N MET A 5 2.83 7.69 -7.32
CA MET A 5 4.29 7.70 -7.40
C MET A 5 4.78 9.15 -7.35
N ARG A 6 5.91 9.39 -6.68
CA ARG A 6 6.59 10.69 -6.82
C ARG A 6 7.30 10.73 -8.17
N THR A 7 7.14 11.82 -8.91
CA THR A 7 7.74 11.98 -10.24
C THR A 7 9.27 11.87 -10.25
N SER A 8 9.93 12.13 -9.12
CA SER A 8 11.36 11.89 -8.93
C SER A 8 11.77 10.43 -9.16
N TRP A 9 10.91 9.47 -8.82
CA TRP A 9 11.16 8.04 -9.03
C TRP A 9 10.75 7.59 -10.43
N VAL A 10 9.64 8.13 -10.95
CA VAL A 10 9.23 7.89 -12.35
C VAL A 10 10.33 8.31 -13.32
N ARG A 11 10.95 9.48 -13.12
CA ARG A 11 12.06 9.97 -13.96
C ARG A 11 13.35 9.14 -13.86
N LYS A 12 13.50 8.35 -12.79
CA LYS A 12 14.58 7.36 -12.64
C LYS A 12 14.23 6.00 -13.25
N GLY A 13 13.04 5.86 -13.84
CA GLY A 13 12.55 4.61 -14.43
C GLY A 13 11.91 3.65 -13.43
N ILE A 14 11.58 4.08 -12.22
CA ILE A 14 10.83 3.27 -11.27
C ILE A 14 9.34 3.38 -11.57
N LEU A 15 8.71 2.23 -11.84
CA LEU A 15 7.29 2.10 -12.09
C LEU A 15 6.66 1.28 -10.96
N SER A 16 5.44 1.61 -10.56
CA SER A 16 4.69 0.87 -9.55
C SER A 16 3.22 0.91 -9.91
N SER A 17 2.52 -0.17 -9.60
CA SER A 17 1.06 -0.13 -9.52
C SER A 17 0.67 0.25 -8.09
N PHE A 18 -0.29 1.14 -7.95
CA PHE A 18 -0.80 1.56 -6.65
C PHE A 18 -2.33 1.43 -6.63
N GLY A 19 -2.87 1.34 -5.42
CA GLY A 19 -4.31 1.24 -5.19
C GLY A 19 -4.88 2.43 -4.42
N ARG A 20 -6.16 2.32 -4.06
CA ARG A 20 -6.83 3.22 -3.12
C ARG A 20 -6.68 2.70 -1.69
N ILE A 21 -6.62 3.64 -0.75
CA ILE A 21 -6.75 3.40 0.68
C ILE A 21 -8.23 3.60 1.03
N ASP A 22 -8.89 2.51 1.42
CA ASP A 22 -10.29 2.51 1.79
C ASP A 22 -10.53 3.12 3.18
N ALA A 23 -11.72 3.69 3.38
CA ALA A 23 -12.10 4.27 4.66
C ALA A 23 -12.05 3.24 5.80
N GLY A 24 -11.43 3.61 6.91
CA GLY A 24 -11.20 2.72 8.05
C GLY A 24 -10.08 1.69 7.86
N PHE A 25 -9.27 1.79 6.80
CA PHE A 25 -8.00 1.05 6.73
C PHE A 25 -7.02 1.52 7.81
N HIS A 26 -6.26 0.60 8.39
CA HIS A 26 -5.17 0.85 9.31
C HIS A 26 -4.08 -0.20 9.07
N GLY A 27 -2.81 0.19 9.02
CA GLY A 27 -1.67 -0.71 8.80
C GLY A 27 -0.58 -0.10 7.92
N ASN A 28 0.54 -0.81 7.75
CA ASN A 28 1.54 -0.46 6.74
C ASN A 28 0.96 -0.62 5.34
N LEU A 29 1.41 0.18 4.37
CA LEU A 29 1.03 -0.02 2.96
C LEU A 29 2.11 -0.85 2.27
N THR A 30 1.70 -1.96 1.63
CA THR A 30 2.60 -2.83 0.86
C THR A 30 2.47 -2.48 -0.62
N PHE A 31 3.61 -2.30 -1.29
CA PHE A 31 3.67 -1.93 -2.71
C PHE A 31 4.68 -2.80 -3.45
N SER A 32 4.46 -2.94 -4.76
CA SER A 32 5.41 -3.58 -5.67
C SER A 32 5.83 -2.58 -6.73
N ALA A 33 7.14 -2.43 -6.93
CA ALA A 33 7.70 -1.58 -7.95
C ALA A 33 8.71 -2.34 -8.80
N ILE A 34 8.89 -1.89 -10.04
CA ILE A 34 9.88 -2.41 -10.98
C ILE A 34 10.83 -1.28 -11.38
N ASN A 35 12.10 -1.62 -11.53
CA ASN A 35 13.07 -0.75 -12.18
C ASN A 35 13.04 -1.04 -13.69
N ALA A 36 12.41 -0.16 -14.46
CA ALA A 36 12.34 -0.22 -15.91
C ALA A 36 13.46 0.56 -16.61
N SER A 37 14.45 1.04 -15.86
CA SER A 37 15.64 1.69 -16.44
C SER A 37 16.74 0.66 -16.76
N GLN A 38 17.70 1.07 -17.59
CA GLN A 38 18.88 0.27 -17.92
C GLN A 38 19.99 0.37 -16.85
N LYS A 39 19.74 1.06 -15.73
CA LYS A 39 20.74 1.33 -14.69
C LYS A 39 20.25 0.83 -13.34
N THR A 40 21.18 0.54 -12.45
CA THR A 40 20.87 0.34 -11.03
C THR A 40 20.32 1.64 -10.45
N VAL A 41 19.20 1.56 -9.72
CA VAL A 41 18.61 2.68 -9.01
C VAL A 41 18.69 2.39 -7.52
N GLU A 42 19.41 3.24 -6.78
CA GLU A 42 19.48 3.13 -5.32
C GLU A 42 18.19 3.65 -4.69
N LEU A 43 17.67 2.88 -3.72
CA LEU A 43 16.48 3.21 -2.93
C LEU A 43 16.83 3.15 -1.44
N PRO A 44 17.31 4.25 -0.85
CA PRO A 44 17.63 4.31 0.57
C PRO A 44 16.39 4.15 1.45
N ILE A 45 16.54 3.48 2.60
CA ILE A 45 15.49 3.39 3.62
C ILE A 45 15.28 4.79 4.24
N GLY A 46 14.02 5.20 4.37
CA GLY A 46 13.64 6.51 4.91
C GLY A 46 13.36 7.56 3.83
N ASP A 47 13.75 7.32 2.59
CA ASP A 47 13.41 8.21 1.48
C ASP A 47 11.92 8.20 1.16
N ARG A 48 11.40 9.38 0.82
CA ARG A 48 10.01 9.53 0.36
C ARG A 48 9.82 8.82 -0.99
N PHE A 49 9.10 7.71 -0.99
CA PHE A 49 8.86 6.87 -2.17
C PHE A 49 7.56 7.23 -2.91
N ALA A 50 6.43 7.13 -2.22
CA ALA A 50 5.10 7.46 -2.72
C ALA A 50 4.51 8.67 -1.98
N GLN A 51 3.35 9.14 -2.45
CA GLN A 51 2.55 10.16 -1.78
C GLN A 51 1.09 9.71 -1.71
N VAL A 52 0.37 10.17 -0.71
CA VAL A 52 -1.06 9.88 -0.52
C VAL A 52 -1.84 11.18 -0.65
N VAL A 53 -2.89 11.16 -1.47
CA VAL A 53 -3.89 12.22 -1.54
C VAL A 53 -5.12 11.74 -0.78
N PHE A 54 -5.55 12.51 0.20
CA PHE A 54 -6.77 12.23 0.95
C PHE A 54 -7.93 12.97 0.32
N GLU A 55 -9.05 12.26 0.14
CA GLU A 55 -10.29 12.79 -0.38
C GLU A 55 -11.34 12.63 0.72
N GLU A 56 -12.13 13.67 0.93
CA GLU A 56 -13.24 13.63 1.88
C GLU A 56 -14.44 12.90 1.27
N LEU A 57 -15.05 12.00 2.04
CA LEU A 57 -16.28 11.33 1.62
C LEU A 57 -17.47 12.26 1.85
N LYS A 58 -18.40 12.31 0.90
CA LYS A 58 -19.64 13.11 1.02
C LYS A 58 -20.53 12.68 2.20
N SER A 59 -20.39 11.45 2.66
CA SER A 59 -21.09 10.89 3.81
C SER A 59 -20.25 9.78 4.44
N PRO A 60 -20.53 9.40 5.71
CA PRO A 60 -19.89 8.24 6.32
C PRO A 60 -20.08 6.97 5.48
N PRO A 61 -19.07 6.09 5.40
CA PRO A 61 -19.19 4.85 4.65
C PRO A 61 -20.19 3.90 5.34
N LEU A 62 -20.98 3.15 4.55
CA LEU A 62 -21.89 2.13 5.08
C LEU A 62 -21.15 1.01 5.84
N LYS A 63 -19.97 0.64 5.35
CA LYS A 63 -19.04 -0.29 6.00
C LYS A 63 -17.60 0.17 5.75
N THR A 64 -16.80 0.18 6.80
CA THR A 64 -15.35 0.39 6.74
C THR A 64 -14.66 -0.78 6.04
N TYR A 65 -13.38 -0.59 5.68
CA TYR A 65 -12.53 -1.67 5.16
C TYR A 65 -12.50 -2.89 6.09
N LYS A 66 -12.40 -2.64 7.41
CA LYS A 66 -12.38 -3.68 8.46
C LYS A 66 -13.67 -4.51 8.48
N GLU A 67 -14.83 -3.86 8.32
CA GLU A 67 -16.15 -4.51 8.35
C GLU A 67 -16.53 -5.21 7.03
N ARG A 68 -15.80 -4.94 5.95
CA ARG A 68 -15.96 -5.66 4.68
C ARG A 68 -15.12 -6.94 4.68
N SER A 69 -13.94 -6.90 4.07
CA SER A 69 -13.04 -8.06 4.05
C SER A 69 -12.03 -8.02 5.19
N GLY A 70 -11.52 -6.83 5.52
CA GLY A 70 -10.49 -6.65 6.55
C GLY A 70 -9.19 -7.43 6.29
N ASN A 71 -9.00 -8.02 5.09
CA ASN A 71 -7.94 -8.98 4.79
C ASN A 71 -6.54 -8.48 5.16
N TYR A 72 -6.29 -7.19 4.97
CA TYR A 72 -4.99 -6.54 5.20
C TYR A 72 -5.05 -5.50 6.33
N HIS A 73 -6.12 -5.51 7.14
CA HIS A 73 -6.30 -4.56 8.23
C HIS A 73 -5.37 -4.92 9.40
N GLY A 74 -4.66 -3.91 9.93
CA GLY A 74 -3.69 -4.06 11.01
C GLY A 74 -2.35 -4.65 10.58
N GLN A 75 -2.09 -4.79 9.27
CA GLN A 75 -0.86 -5.40 8.78
C GLN A 75 0.40 -4.61 9.19
N LYS A 76 1.48 -5.36 9.49
CA LYS A 76 2.78 -4.82 9.88
C LYS A 76 3.85 -5.31 8.92
N GLY A 77 4.73 -4.40 8.49
CA GLY A 77 5.78 -4.72 7.52
C GLY A 77 5.21 -5.03 6.13
N ILE A 78 5.87 -5.94 5.41
CA ILE A 78 5.45 -6.41 4.09
C ILE A 78 4.49 -7.58 4.27
N THR A 79 3.30 -7.50 3.67
CA THR A 79 2.27 -8.53 3.77
C THR A 79 1.79 -8.91 2.37
N LEU A 80 2.03 -10.16 1.98
CA LEU A 80 1.73 -10.68 0.65
C LEU A 80 0.43 -11.51 0.61
N GLU A 81 -0.03 -11.99 1.77
CA GLU A 81 -1.23 -12.82 1.92
C GLU A 81 -2.15 -12.20 2.99
N PRO A 82 -3.48 -12.46 2.97
CA PRO A 82 -4.39 -11.95 3.98
C PRO A 82 -3.97 -12.32 5.41
N VAL A 83 -4.02 -11.34 6.33
CA VAL A 83 -3.64 -11.49 7.74
C VAL A 83 -4.45 -12.60 8.43
N ASN A 84 -5.73 -12.73 8.09
CA ASN A 84 -6.59 -13.79 8.62
C ASN A 84 -6.08 -15.19 8.22
N GLN A 85 -5.53 -15.36 7.01
CA GLN A 85 -4.98 -16.64 6.57
C GLN A 85 -3.61 -16.93 7.21
N MET A 86 -2.82 -15.91 7.53
CA MET A 86 -1.54 -16.09 8.24
C MET A 86 -1.75 -16.61 9.67
N ASN A 87 -2.78 -16.10 10.36
CA ASN A 87 -3.11 -16.54 11.71
C ASN A 87 -3.52 -18.03 11.76
N ASP A 88 -4.23 -18.52 10.74
CA ASP A 88 -4.61 -19.93 10.66
C ASP A 88 -3.41 -20.85 10.39
N ARG A 89 -2.45 -20.41 9.56
CA ARG A 89 -1.21 -21.18 9.33
C ARG A 89 -0.27 -21.22 10.54
N SER A 90 -0.29 -20.18 11.38
CA SER A 90 0.51 -20.16 12.63
C SER A 90 -0.02 -21.08 13.73
N LYS A 91 -1.22 -21.63 13.55
CA LYS A 91 -1.88 -22.57 14.47
C LYS A 91 -1.80 -24.03 14.01
N ALA A 92 -1.23 -24.29 12.84
CA ALA A 92 -1.04 -25.62 12.27
C ALA A 92 0.34 -26.20 12.64
#